data_AF-A0A6N7L1Z0-F1
#
_entry.id   AF-A0A6N7L1Z0-F1
#
_cell.length_a   1.000
_cell.length_b   1.000
_cell.length_c   1.000
_cell.angle_alpha   90.00
_cell.angle_beta   90.00
_cell.angle_gamma   90.00
#
_symmetry.space_group_name_H-M   'P 1'
#
loop_
_entity.id
_entity.type
_entity.pdbx_description
1 polymer ?
#
loop_
_entity_poly.entity_id
_entity_poly.type
_entity_poly.pdbx_seq_one_letter_code
_entity_poly.pdbx_strand_id
1 'polypeptide(L)'
;MLWLRVRLRVHRLAARRVGARRRPHRPGRLPGLRRRMRREPLRGVLLLGRRRRGRSGVTTVAAAVDAVRRGLVVFKLPAGGRVPERGWHKRCLATPEAVERDWTGGANIGVACRAAGVVGLDLDVKDGSDGAATLHALCAWLGHDWPDTLTVRTPSGGQHLYFRAPTGRVIASTSGGRSGLGPGIDVRGPGLRCGGYLIGPGSVVNHTPYVITRDIPLQPLPGWLTDQLDPNGEKSREQQRL
;
A
#
# COMPACT_ATOMS: atom_id res chain seq x y z
N MET A 1 -23.70 7.25 -6.79
CA MET A 1 -24.41 6.16 -7.52
C MET A 1 -23.49 5.03 -8.03
N LEU A 2 -22.20 5.28 -8.29
CA LEU A 2 -21.23 4.32 -8.82
C LEU A 2 -20.98 3.10 -7.91
N TRP A 3 -20.86 3.31 -6.59
CA TRP A 3 -20.57 2.23 -5.64
C TRP A 3 -21.74 1.25 -5.43
N LEU A 4 -22.99 1.74 -5.49
CA LEU A 4 -24.19 0.88 -5.48
C LEU A 4 -24.22 -0.03 -6.71
N ARG A 5 -23.73 0.47 -7.86
CA ARG A 5 -23.62 -0.31 -9.11
C ARG A 5 -22.48 -1.34 -9.07
N VAL A 6 -21.35 -1.02 -8.42
CA VAL A 6 -20.28 -1.99 -8.13
C VAL A 6 -20.80 -3.10 -7.21
N ARG A 7 -21.51 -2.77 -6.12
CA ARG A 7 -22.10 -3.75 -5.19
C ARG A 7 -23.10 -4.71 -5.85
N LEU A 8 -23.93 -4.22 -6.78
CA LEU A 8 -24.98 -5.02 -7.43
C LEU A 8 -24.46 -6.04 -8.46
N ARG A 9 -23.27 -5.85 -9.05
CA ARG A 9 -22.73 -6.77 -10.06
C ARG A 9 -21.80 -7.83 -9.48
N VAL A 10 -21.11 -7.54 -8.38
CA VAL A 10 -20.23 -8.53 -7.69
C VAL A 10 -21.06 -9.69 -7.13
N HIS A 11 -22.28 -9.45 -6.62
CA HIS A 11 -23.19 -10.53 -6.20
C HIS A 11 -23.70 -11.42 -7.33
N ARG A 12 -23.72 -10.97 -8.60
CA ARG A 12 -24.15 -11.80 -9.74
C ARG A 12 -23.07 -12.75 -10.26
N LEU A 13 -21.78 -12.50 -9.98
CA LEU A 13 -20.67 -13.37 -10.39
C LEU A 13 -20.38 -14.48 -9.36
N ALA A 14 -20.75 -14.30 -8.10
CA ALA A 14 -20.56 -15.31 -7.04
C ALA A 14 -21.62 -16.44 -7.05
N ALA A 15 -22.73 -16.30 -7.79
CA ALA A 15 -23.86 -17.24 -7.76
C ALA A 15 -23.84 -18.33 -8.86
N ARG A 16 -22.79 -18.43 -9.68
CA ARG A 16 -22.69 -19.44 -10.75
C ARG A 16 -21.40 -20.25 -10.64
N ARG A 17 -21.32 -21.17 -9.66
CA ARG A 17 -20.43 -22.34 -9.68
C ARG A 17 -20.70 -23.26 -8.49
N VAL A 18 -21.88 -23.89 -8.47
CA VAL A 18 -22.10 -25.15 -7.76
C VAL A 18 -22.90 -26.06 -8.68
N GLY A 19 -22.27 -27.13 -9.16
CA GLY A 19 -22.96 -28.16 -9.92
C GLY A 19 -22.04 -28.94 -10.87
N ALA A 20 -21.52 -30.05 -10.37
CA ALA A 20 -21.44 -31.37 -11.03
C ALA A 20 -20.15 -32.13 -10.67
N ARG A 21 -20.31 -33.17 -9.85
CA ARG A 21 -19.32 -34.22 -9.61
C ARG A 21 -19.25 -35.14 -10.84
N ARG A 22 -18.05 -35.48 -11.31
CA ARG A 22 -17.80 -36.72 -12.08
C ARG A 22 -16.45 -37.34 -11.67
N ARG A 23 -16.49 -38.66 -11.46
CA ARG A 23 -15.37 -39.56 -11.08
C ARG A 23 -14.46 -39.88 -12.28
N PRO A 24 -13.26 -40.46 -12.07
CA PRO A 24 -12.10 -40.27 -12.93
C PRO A 24 -11.97 -41.33 -14.04
N HIS A 25 -11.39 -40.92 -15.16
CA HIS A 25 -10.98 -41.81 -16.25
C HIS A 25 -9.46 -42.00 -16.22
N ARG A 26 -8.99 -43.24 -16.05
CA ARG A 26 -7.60 -43.65 -16.36
C ARG A 26 -7.39 -43.66 -17.88
N PRO A 27 -6.15 -43.41 -18.33
CA PRO A 27 -5.57 -44.36 -19.29
C PRO A 27 -4.06 -44.63 -19.10
N GLY A 28 -3.68 -45.87 -19.42
CA GLY A 28 -2.51 -46.20 -20.28
C GLY A 28 -1.10 -45.99 -19.74
N ARG A 29 -0.46 -47.09 -19.33
CA ARG A 29 1.02 -47.24 -19.33
C ARG A 29 1.50 -47.44 -20.77
N LEU A 30 2.58 -46.75 -21.16
CA LEU A 30 3.53 -47.21 -22.19
C LEU A 30 4.98 -46.87 -21.77
N PRO A 31 5.98 -47.60 -22.29
CA PRO A 31 7.27 -47.78 -21.62
C PRO A 31 8.41 -46.93 -22.21
N GLY A 32 9.43 -46.71 -21.37
CA GLY A 32 10.84 -46.78 -21.76
C GLY A 32 11.40 -45.65 -22.62
N LEU A 33 12.04 -44.66 -21.99
CA LEU A 33 13.31 -44.16 -22.50
C LEU A 33 14.18 -43.61 -21.35
N ARG A 34 15.21 -44.35 -21.00
CA ARG A 34 16.27 -43.91 -20.09
C ARG A 34 17.09 -42.84 -20.82
N ARG A 35 16.99 -41.58 -20.39
CA ARG A 35 18.02 -40.57 -20.66
C ARG A 35 18.79 -40.28 -19.37
N ARG A 36 20.07 -40.65 -19.37
CA ARG A 36 21.07 -40.20 -18.39
C ARG A 36 21.14 -38.67 -18.46
N MET A 37 20.58 -37.97 -17.47
CA MET A 37 20.97 -36.59 -17.18
C MET A 37 22.17 -36.61 -16.24
N ARG A 38 23.28 -36.06 -16.73
CA ARG A 38 24.47 -35.74 -15.94
C ARG A 38 24.05 -34.70 -14.88
N ARG A 39 24.38 -34.97 -13.61
CA ARG A 39 24.20 -34.03 -12.51
C ARG A 39 25.40 -33.10 -12.48
N GLU A 40 25.19 -31.82 -12.80
CA GLU A 40 26.10 -30.74 -12.47
C GLU A 40 25.87 -30.32 -11.00
N PRO A 41 26.90 -30.22 -10.15
CA PRO A 41 26.74 -29.78 -8.77
C PRO A 41 26.65 -28.26 -8.70
N LEU A 42 25.44 -27.74 -8.45
CA LEU A 42 25.27 -26.36 -8.02
C LEU A 42 25.94 -26.19 -6.65
N ARG A 43 27.08 -25.49 -6.63
CA ARG A 43 27.76 -25.01 -5.43
C ARG A 43 26.81 -24.07 -4.67
N GLY A 44 26.15 -24.63 -3.66
CA GLY A 44 25.40 -23.86 -2.68
C GLY A 44 26.36 -23.08 -1.78
N VAL A 45 26.42 -21.77 -1.96
CA VAL A 45 26.87 -20.85 -0.92
C VAL A 45 25.61 -20.27 -0.29
N LEU A 46 25.06 -21.01 0.68
CA LEU A 46 24.00 -20.53 1.55
C LEU A 46 24.66 -19.62 2.60
N LEU A 47 24.87 -18.34 2.27
CA LEU A 47 25.07 -17.33 3.30
C LEU A 47 23.74 -17.18 4.06
N LEU A 48 23.54 -18.04 5.06
CA LEU A 48 22.62 -17.76 6.16
C LEU A 48 23.16 -16.52 6.89
N GLY A 49 22.79 -15.35 6.36
CA GLY A 49 22.84 -14.12 7.13
C GLY A 49 22.04 -14.35 8.39
N ARG A 50 22.73 -14.48 9.53
CA ARG A 50 22.15 -14.47 10.87
C ARG A 50 21.16 -13.31 10.94
N ARG A 51 19.86 -13.61 10.90
CA ARG A 51 18.82 -12.66 11.29
C ARG A 51 19.09 -12.34 12.75
N ARG A 52 19.75 -11.21 13.02
CA ARG A 52 19.69 -10.58 14.33
C ARG A 52 18.20 -10.37 14.59
N ARG A 53 17.62 -11.15 15.50
CA ARG A 53 16.33 -10.82 16.12
C ARG A 53 16.57 -9.54 16.91
N GLY A 54 16.56 -8.41 16.22
CA GLY A 54 16.58 -7.09 16.84
C GLY A 54 15.36 -6.98 17.74
N ARG A 55 15.50 -6.28 18.86
CA ARG A 55 14.43 -5.92 19.81
C ARG A 55 13.16 -5.54 19.05
N SER A 56 12.25 -6.49 18.86
CA SER A 56 11.03 -6.32 18.09
C SER A 56 10.01 -5.62 18.99
N GLY A 57 10.08 -4.30 19.06
CA GLY A 57 9.15 -3.56 19.93
C GLY A 57 9.24 -2.05 19.86
N VAL A 58 10.30 -1.49 19.26
CA VAL A 58 10.47 -0.04 19.15
C VAL A 58 10.96 0.36 17.78
N THR A 59 10.57 1.56 17.36
CA THR A 59 11.02 2.18 16.12
C THR A 59 12.49 2.59 16.25
N THR A 60 13.27 2.30 15.22
CA THR A 60 14.71 2.58 15.19
C THR A 60 15.01 3.80 14.32
N VAL A 61 16.12 4.50 14.61
CA VAL A 61 16.63 5.57 13.75
C VAL A 61 16.93 5.04 12.34
N ALA A 62 17.49 3.83 12.23
CA ALA A 62 17.76 3.17 10.95
C ALA A 62 16.50 3.02 10.08
N ALA A 63 15.35 2.70 10.69
CA ALA A 63 14.09 2.61 9.94
C ALA A 63 13.65 3.97 9.38
N ALA A 64 13.88 5.06 10.11
CA ALA A 64 13.58 6.41 9.64
C ALA A 64 14.51 6.82 8.49
N VAL A 65 15.81 6.47 8.60
CA VAL A 65 16.79 6.66 7.51
C VAL A 65 16.39 5.87 6.27
N ASP A 66 16.00 4.61 6.42
CA ASP A 66 15.60 3.74 5.32
C ASP A 66 14.31 4.20 4.62
N ALA A 67 13.39 4.82 5.37
CA ALA A 67 12.21 5.47 4.81
C ALA A 67 12.61 6.65 3.92
N VAL A 68 13.54 7.49 4.37
CA VAL A 68 14.04 8.63 3.58
C VAL A 68 14.77 8.16 2.32
N ARG A 69 15.60 7.12 2.42
CA ARG A 69 16.27 6.51 1.25
C ARG A 69 15.32 5.99 0.19
N ARG A 70 14.05 5.72 0.55
CA ARG A 70 12.97 5.30 -0.37
C ARG A 70 12.22 6.48 -1.00
N GLY A 71 12.72 7.70 -0.84
CA GLY A 71 12.09 8.92 -1.36
C GLY A 71 10.91 9.41 -0.52
N LEU A 72 10.81 8.98 0.74
CA LEU A 72 9.83 9.52 1.67
C LEU A 72 10.44 10.71 2.43
N VAL A 73 9.58 11.60 2.92
CA VAL A 73 9.95 12.68 3.84
C VAL A 73 9.24 12.43 5.15
N VAL A 74 10.00 12.44 6.24
CA VAL A 74 9.56 11.91 7.52
C VAL A 74 9.50 12.97 8.62
N PHE A 75 8.68 12.76 9.64
CA PHE A 75 8.66 13.56 10.86
C PHE A 75 8.38 12.65 12.06
N LYS A 76 8.71 13.13 13.27
CA LYS A 76 8.54 12.34 14.49
C LYS A 76 7.07 12.26 14.93
N LEU A 77 6.63 11.04 15.21
CA LEU A 77 5.41 10.73 15.97
C LEU A 77 5.78 10.24 17.38
N PRO A 78 4.90 10.38 18.37
CA PRO A 78 5.11 9.81 19.70
C PRO A 78 5.40 8.31 19.62
N ALA A 79 6.27 7.79 20.49
CA ALA A 79 6.55 6.36 20.58
C ALA A 79 5.25 5.57 20.83
N GLY A 80 4.99 4.53 20.03
CA GLY A 80 3.72 3.78 20.08
C GLY A 80 2.49 4.54 19.58
N GLY A 81 2.60 5.85 19.34
CA GLY A 81 1.50 6.74 18.96
C GLY A 81 1.32 6.87 17.45
N ARG A 82 0.18 7.48 17.09
CA ARG A 82 -0.24 7.75 15.70
C ARG A 82 -0.45 9.23 15.40
N VAL A 83 -0.61 10.04 16.44
CA VAL A 83 -1.07 11.44 16.32
C VAL A 83 0.13 12.37 16.45
N PRO A 84 0.39 13.23 15.45
CA PRO A 84 1.44 14.22 15.54
C PRO A 84 1.08 15.38 16.45
N GLU A 85 2.10 16.01 17.01
CA GLU A 85 1.99 17.35 17.57
C GLU A 85 1.56 18.39 16.52
N ARG A 86 0.93 19.48 16.98
CA ARG A 86 0.59 20.63 16.13
C ARG A 86 1.84 21.17 15.43
N GLY A 87 1.71 21.53 14.15
CA GLY A 87 2.81 22.08 13.35
C GLY A 87 3.80 21.06 12.79
N TRP A 88 3.49 19.75 12.85
CA TRP A 88 4.38 18.67 12.37
C TRP A 88 4.94 18.87 10.95
N HIS A 89 4.17 19.48 10.06
CA HIS A 89 4.56 19.73 8.67
C HIS A 89 5.79 20.64 8.54
N LYS A 90 6.15 21.39 9.60
CA LYS A 90 7.36 22.22 9.67
C LYS A 90 8.59 21.47 10.22
N ARG A 91 8.42 20.23 10.67
CA ARG A 91 9.45 19.39 11.31
C ARG A 91 9.79 18.16 10.46
N CYS A 92 9.65 18.31 9.14
CA CYS A 92 9.91 17.27 8.17
C CYS A 92 11.42 17.16 7.90
N LEU A 93 11.92 15.93 7.77
CA LEU A 93 13.30 15.57 7.50
C LEU A 93 13.34 14.76 6.20
N ALA A 94 14.17 15.20 5.25
CA ALA A 94 14.21 14.68 3.88
C ALA A 94 15.55 14.05 3.50
N THR A 95 16.54 14.06 4.39
CA THR A 95 17.86 13.44 4.13
C THR A 95 18.24 12.49 5.27
N PRO A 96 19.01 11.42 4.99
CA PRO A 96 19.54 10.53 6.01
C PRO A 96 20.27 11.26 7.13
N GLU A 97 21.10 12.25 6.78
CA GLU A 97 21.94 12.99 7.71
C GLU A 97 21.11 13.84 8.68
N ALA A 98 20.02 14.44 8.18
CA ALA A 98 19.09 15.18 9.02
C ALA A 98 18.35 14.26 10.00
N VAL A 99 17.99 13.04 9.57
CA VAL A 99 17.41 12.03 10.46
C VAL A 99 18.42 11.57 11.50
N GLU A 100 19.64 11.22 11.11
CA GLU A 100 20.67 10.75 12.04
C GLU A 100 21.00 11.79 13.12
N ARG A 101 21.01 13.08 12.74
CA ARG A 101 21.24 14.19 13.68
C ARG A 101 20.06 14.45 14.61
N ASP A 102 18.83 14.46 14.08
CA ASP A 102 17.68 15.04 14.79
C ASP A 102 16.67 14.00 15.30
N TRP A 103 16.80 12.71 14.95
CA TRP A 103 15.83 11.68 15.34
C TRP A 103 16.02 11.18 16.77
N THR A 104 14.91 11.01 17.47
CA THR A 104 14.91 10.47 18.84
C THR A 104 14.61 8.97 18.78
N GLY A 105 15.46 8.13 19.36
CA GLY A 105 15.23 6.68 19.42
C GLY A 105 13.85 6.35 20.00
N GLY A 106 13.13 5.40 19.38
CA GLY A 106 11.79 5.01 19.77
C GLY A 106 10.65 5.86 19.20
N ALA A 107 10.91 7.07 18.67
CA ALA A 107 9.89 7.87 18.01
C ALA A 107 9.37 7.16 16.75
N ASN A 108 8.05 7.10 16.59
CA ASN A 108 7.42 6.57 15.39
C ASN A 108 7.64 7.50 14.19
N ILE A 109 7.51 6.96 12.99
CA ILE A 109 7.75 7.66 11.74
C ILE A 109 6.41 8.11 11.18
N GLY A 110 6.21 9.42 11.04
CA GLY A 110 5.17 9.98 10.18
C GLY A 110 5.74 10.29 8.80
N VAL A 111 5.00 9.98 7.74
CA VAL A 111 5.36 10.29 6.35
C VAL A 111 4.55 11.50 5.91
N ALA A 112 5.23 12.61 5.61
CA ALA A 112 4.62 13.86 5.19
C ALA A 112 4.31 13.85 3.69
N CYS A 113 3.05 13.55 3.31
CA CYS A 113 2.67 13.36 1.91
C CYS A 113 2.98 14.58 1.04
N ARG A 114 2.80 15.80 1.58
CA ARG A 114 3.12 17.03 0.85
C ARG A 114 4.62 17.22 0.64
N ALA A 115 5.41 17.13 1.70
CA ALA A 115 6.85 17.37 1.62
C ALA A 115 7.55 16.31 0.77
N ALA A 116 7.05 15.08 0.79
CA ALA A 116 7.54 13.99 -0.04
C ALA A 116 7.02 14.01 -1.49
N GLY A 117 6.00 14.83 -1.80
CA GLY A 117 5.35 14.79 -3.12
C GLY A 117 4.71 13.44 -3.42
N VAL A 118 4.09 12.80 -2.41
CA VAL A 118 3.47 11.47 -2.54
C VAL A 118 1.97 11.48 -2.23
N VAL A 119 1.26 10.54 -2.82
CA VAL A 119 -0.12 10.17 -2.48
C VAL A 119 -0.10 8.80 -1.81
N GLY A 120 -0.65 8.74 -0.61
CA GLY A 120 -0.87 7.50 0.12
C GLY A 120 -2.30 7.00 -0.02
N LEU A 121 -2.48 5.73 -0.39
CA LEU A 121 -3.76 5.03 -0.18
C LEU A 121 -3.64 4.20 1.09
N ASP A 122 -4.49 4.48 2.07
CA ASP A 122 -4.60 3.73 3.31
C ASP A 122 -5.76 2.75 3.20
N LEU A 123 -5.42 1.50 2.93
CA LEU A 123 -6.35 0.39 2.75
C LEU A 123 -6.61 -0.24 4.12
N ASP A 124 -7.65 0.26 4.78
CA ASP A 124 -8.04 -0.17 6.11
C ASP A 124 -8.77 -1.52 6.10
N VAL A 125 -8.56 -2.30 7.15
CA VAL A 125 -9.41 -3.43 7.52
C VAL A 125 -10.08 -3.08 8.84
N LYS A 126 -11.37 -2.72 8.80
CA LYS A 126 -12.17 -2.35 9.98
C LYS A 126 -13.67 -2.49 9.71
N ASP A 127 -14.43 -2.86 10.73
CA ASP A 127 -15.91 -2.83 10.74
C ASP A 127 -16.56 -3.49 9.50
N GLY A 128 -16.04 -4.64 9.08
CA GLY A 128 -16.51 -5.37 7.90
C GLY A 128 -16.10 -4.78 6.54
N SER A 129 -15.35 -3.67 6.54
CA SER A 129 -14.71 -3.12 5.34
C SER A 129 -13.30 -3.67 5.18
N ASP A 130 -12.97 -4.03 3.94
CA ASP A 130 -11.63 -4.41 3.49
C ASP A 130 -11.25 -3.51 2.31
N GLY A 131 -10.35 -2.56 2.56
CA GLY A 131 -9.88 -1.61 1.56
C GLY A 131 -9.13 -2.27 0.39
N ALA A 132 -8.43 -3.38 0.64
CA ALA A 132 -7.73 -4.11 -0.42
C ALA A 132 -8.72 -4.85 -1.31
N ALA A 133 -9.72 -5.53 -0.73
CA ALA A 133 -10.81 -6.14 -1.49
C ALA A 133 -11.59 -5.08 -2.30
N THR A 134 -11.84 -3.92 -1.71
CA THR A 134 -12.51 -2.79 -2.37
C THR A 134 -11.71 -2.29 -3.58
N LEU A 135 -10.40 -2.07 -3.41
CA LEU A 135 -9.55 -1.61 -4.50
C LEU A 135 -9.43 -2.68 -5.61
N HIS A 136 -9.36 -3.96 -5.25
CA HIS A 136 -9.32 -5.05 -6.22
C HIS A 136 -10.61 -5.13 -7.05
N ALA A 137 -11.78 -4.95 -6.41
CA ALA A 137 -13.05 -4.88 -7.12
C ALA A 137 -13.14 -3.67 -8.05
N LEU A 138 -12.61 -2.51 -7.64
CA LEU A 138 -12.55 -1.30 -8.47
C LEU A 138 -11.63 -1.49 -9.68
N CYS A 139 -10.44 -2.07 -9.48
CA CYS A 139 -9.51 -2.48 -10.53
C CYS A 139 -10.22 -3.38 -11.56
N ALA A 140 -10.85 -4.47 -11.12
CA ALA A 140 -11.58 -5.38 -12.00
C ALA A 140 -12.74 -4.71 -12.74
N TRP A 141 -13.46 -3.81 -12.08
CA TRP A 141 -14.58 -3.08 -12.67
C TRP A 141 -14.14 -2.14 -13.80
N LEU A 142 -13.01 -1.47 -13.61
CA LEU A 142 -12.46 -0.50 -14.57
C LEU A 142 -11.54 -1.16 -15.61
N GLY A 143 -11.25 -2.46 -15.49
CA GLY A 143 -10.34 -3.17 -16.40
C GLY A 143 -8.87 -2.83 -16.19
N HIS A 144 -8.47 -2.60 -14.94
CA HIS A 144 -7.09 -2.31 -14.54
C HIS A 144 -6.54 -3.38 -13.60
N ASP A 145 -5.23 -3.59 -13.64
CA ASP A 145 -4.52 -4.43 -12.67
C ASP A 145 -4.34 -3.73 -11.32
N TRP A 146 -3.92 -4.51 -10.32
CA TRP A 146 -3.48 -3.96 -9.05
C TRP A 146 -2.27 -3.04 -9.24
N PRO A 147 -2.27 -1.81 -8.71
CA PRO A 147 -1.18 -0.87 -8.94
C PRO A 147 0.07 -1.27 -8.15
N ASP A 148 1.18 -1.43 -8.86
CA ASP A 148 2.47 -1.72 -8.24
C ASP A 148 3.10 -0.46 -7.66
N THR A 149 3.43 -0.47 -6.37
CA THR A 149 4.27 0.55 -5.75
C THR A 149 4.82 0.09 -4.39
N LEU A 150 5.63 0.94 -3.72
CA LEU A 150 6.06 0.73 -2.34
C LEU A 150 4.84 0.46 -1.44
N THR A 151 4.82 -0.72 -0.82
CA THR A 151 3.68 -1.19 -0.01
C THR A 151 4.11 -1.51 1.41
N VAL A 152 3.35 -1.01 2.38
CA VAL A 152 3.58 -1.22 3.81
C VAL A 152 2.33 -1.83 4.44
N ARG A 153 2.46 -3.04 4.99
CA ARG A 153 1.40 -3.65 5.79
C ARG A 153 1.28 -2.93 7.14
N THR A 154 0.05 -2.62 7.53
CA THR A 154 -0.27 -1.96 8.80
C THR A 154 -0.51 -2.99 9.92
N PRO A 155 -0.51 -2.56 11.19
CA PRO A 155 -0.85 -3.43 12.32
C PRO A 155 -2.24 -4.06 12.28
N SER A 156 -3.23 -3.41 11.66
CA SER A 156 -4.61 -3.92 11.57
C SER A 156 -4.79 -4.99 10.49
N GLY A 157 -3.73 -5.32 9.72
CA GLY A 157 -3.83 -6.21 8.57
C GLY A 157 -4.12 -5.49 7.24
N GLY A 158 -4.36 -4.17 7.30
CA GLY A 158 -4.45 -3.30 6.13
C GLY A 158 -3.10 -2.98 5.49
N GLN A 159 -3.10 -2.06 4.51
CA GLN A 159 -1.90 -1.70 3.75
C GLN A 159 -1.87 -0.21 3.38
N HIS A 160 -0.70 0.40 3.45
CA HIS A 160 -0.42 1.67 2.78
C HIS A 160 0.23 1.42 1.42
N LEU A 161 -0.30 2.02 0.37
CA LEU A 161 0.34 2.14 -0.94
C LEU A 161 0.84 3.57 -1.14
N TYR A 162 2.11 3.76 -1.49
CA TYR A 162 2.70 5.09 -1.70
C TYR A 162 2.98 5.34 -3.17
N PHE A 163 2.41 6.40 -3.75
CA PHE A 163 2.63 6.79 -5.14
C PHE A 163 3.28 8.17 -5.22
N ARG A 164 4.05 8.45 -6.28
CA ARG A 164 4.43 9.83 -6.59
C ARG A 164 3.19 10.60 -7.01
N ALA A 165 3.01 11.79 -6.45
CA ALA A 165 1.91 12.66 -6.82
C ALA A 165 2.03 13.11 -8.29
N PRO A 166 0.91 13.21 -9.03
CA PRO A 166 0.93 13.73 -10.39
C PRO A 166 1.33 15.22 -10.40
N THR A 167 2.09 15.64 -11.42
CA THR A 167 2.40 17.05 -11.65
C THR A 167 1.16 17.81 -12.13
N GLY A 168 0.95 19.03 -11.64
CA GLY A 168 -0.15 19.90 -12.10
C GLY A 168 -1.55 19.50 -11.59
N ARG A 169 -1.68 18.43 -10.80
CA ARG A 169 -2.95 18.05 -10.15
C ARG A 169 -2.80 18.00 -8.65
N VAL A 170 -3.82 18.52 -7.96
CA VAL A 170 -3.87 18.52 -6.50
C VAL A 170 -4.68 17.33 -6.03
N ILE A 171 -4.04 16.39 -5.33
CA ILE A 171 -4.73 15.30 -4.66
C ILE A 171 -5.00 15.69 -3.20
N ALA A 172 -6.27 15.83 -2.87
CA ALA A 172 -6.71 16.12 -1.51
C ALA A 172 -6.62 14.87 -0.61
N SER A 173 -6.60 15.08 0.71
CA SER A 173 -6.79 13.98 1.65
C SER A 173 -8.27 13.74 1.89
N THR A 174 -8.68 12.47 1.90
CA THR A 174 -10.06 12.05 2.21
C THR A 174 -10.02 10.92 3.23
N SER A 175 -11.05 10.84 4.08
CA SER A 175 -11.13 9.84 5.13
C SER A 175 -12.56 9.41 5.41
N GLY A 176 -12.72 8.20 5.95
CA GLY A 176 -14.01 7.67 6.39
C GLY A 176 -14.90 7.27 5.21
N GLY A 177 -14.32 6.65 4.18
CA GLY A 177 -15.05 6.18 3.00
C GLY A 177 -15.56 7.29 2.07
N ARG A 178 -15.08 8.52 2.26
CA ARG A 178 -15.39 9.68 1.39
C ARG A 178 -14.48 9.77 0.16
N SER A 179 -13.56 8.82 -0.02
CA SER A 179 -12.76 8.77 -1.23
C SER A 179 -13.63 8.30 -2.40
N GLY A 180 -13.32 8.77 -3.62
CA GLY A 180 -13.93 8.23 -4.84
C GLY A 180 -13.58 6.75 -5.12
N LEU A 181 -12.74 6.14 -4.27
CA LEU A 181 -12.26 4.76 -4.40
C LEU A 181 -13.15 3.75 -3.65
N GLY A 182 -13.94 4.22 -2.68
CA GLY A 182 -14.88 3.38 -1.93
C GLY A 182 -14.55 3.21 -0.44
N PRO A 183 -15.33 2.39 0.29
CA PRO A 183 -15.18 2.14 1.70
C PRO A 183 -13.87 1.41 2.01
N GLY A 184 -13.35 1.63 3.22
CA GLY A 184 -12.07 1.08 3.64
C GLY A 184 -10.86 1.69 2.94
N ILE A 185 -11.02 2.71 2.09
CA ILE A 185 -9.91 3.39 1.41
C ILE A 185 -9.89 4.86 1.80
N ASP A 186 -8.92 5.23 2.61
CA ASP A 186 -8.59 6.61 2.92
C ASP A 186 -7.47 7.09 1.98
N VAL A 187 -7.47 8.39 1.65
CA VAL A 187 -6.46 9.00 0.78
C VAL A 187 -5.70 10.05 1.57
N ARG A 188 -4.37 9.98 1.53
CA ARG A 188 -3.46 10.96 2.12
C ARG A 188 -2.68 11.61 1.00
N GLY A 189 -3.19 12.72 0.50
CA GLY A 189 -2.57 13.47 -0.60
C GLY A 189 -1.71 14.66 -0.13
N PRO A 190 -0.89 15.25 -1.01
CA PRO A 190 -0.16 16.49 -0.75
C PRO A 190 -1.06 17.67 -0.37
N GLY A 191 -2.30 17.69 -0.88
CA GLY A 191 -3.29 18.74 -0.64
C GLY A 191 -2.81 20.14 -1.05
N LEU A 192 -3.49 21.17 -0.54
CA LEU A 192 -3.15 22.58 -0.79
C LEU A 192 -2.38 23.25 0.37
N ARG A 193 -2.48 22.72 1.59
CA ARG A 193 -1.91 23.32 2.81
C ARG A 193 -0.81 22.44 3.40
N CYS A 194 -1.08 21.77 4.52
CA CYS A 194 -0.09 20.93 5.20
C CYS A 194 0.04 19.52 4.57
N GLY A 195 -0.96 19.12 3.79
CA GLY A 195 -1.12 17.75 3.27
C GLY A 195 -1.56 16.75 4.34
N GLY A 196 -1.77 15.51 3.89
CA GLY A 196 -1.98 14.36 4.76
C GLY A 196 -0.67 13.75 5.24
N TYR A 197 -0.79 12.77 6.13
CA TYR A 197 0.32 11.92 6.53
C TYR A 197 -0.13 10.47 6.70
N LEU A 198 0.83 9.57 6.62
CA LEU A 198 0.69 8.16 6.95
C LEU A 198 1.70 7.79 8.03
N ILE A 199 1.42 6.73 8.78
CA ILE A 199 2.46 6.11 9.62
C ILE A 199 3.41 5.33 8.71
N GLY A 200 4.70 5.61 8.84
CA GLY A 200 5.75 5.09 7.98
C GLY A 200 6.24 3.69 8.37
N PRO A 201 6.94 3.02 7.44
CA PRO A 201 7.51 1.69 7.68
C PRO A 201 8.49 1.69 8.86
N GLY A 202 8.52 0.60 9.61
CA GLY A 202 9.35 0.45 10.80
C GLY A 202 8.79 1.07 12.08
N SER A 203 7.71 1.87 11.98
CA SER A 203 6.95 2.31 13.16
C SER A 203 6.35 1.11 13.89
N VAL A 204 6.22 1.20 15.21
CA VAL A 204 5.58 0.16 16.04
C VAL A 204 4.38 0.76 16.77
N VAL A 205 3.23 0.11 16.67
CA VAL A 205 2.01 0.47 17.41
C VAL A 205 1.40 -0.79 18.00
N ASN A 206 1.02 -0.77 19.28
CA ASN A 206 0.49 -1.95 19.98
C ASN A 206 1.40 -3.18 19.78
N HIS A 207 2.71 -2.98 19.92
CA HIS A 207 3.76 -4.00 19.71
C HIS A 207 3.82 -4.61 18.30
N THR A 208 3.02 -4.10 17.35
CA THR A 208 2.96 -4.61 15.98
C THR A 208 3.59 -3.59 15.03
N PRO A 209 4.56 -4.01 14.19
CA PRO A 209 5.24 -3.10 13.29
C PRO A 209 4.44 -2.82 12.01
N TYR A 210 4.66 -1.63 11.45
CA TYR A 210 4.42 -1.30 10.05
C TYR A 210 5.55 -1.92 9.21
N VAL A 211 5.23 -2.85 8.31
CA VAL A 211 6.24 -3.69 7.62
C VAL A 211 6.16 -3.49 6.12
N ILE A 212 7.29 -3.19 5.48
CA ILE A 212 7.37 -3.18 4.01
C ILE A 212 7.12 -4.60 3.50
N THR A 213 6.09 -4.78 2.68
CA THR A 213 5.74 -6.06 2.04
C THR A 213 6.06 -6.08 0.55
N ARG A 214 6.18 -4.90 -0.08
CA ARG A 214 6.67 -4.74 -1.45
C ARG A 214 7.68 -3.59 -1.47
N ASP A 215 8.96 -3.93 -1.59
CA ASP A 215 10.07 -2.97 -1.55
C ASP A 215 10.52 -2.64 -2.98
N ILE A 216 9.76 -1.75 -3.63
CA ILE A 216 10.07 -1.22 -4.96
C ILE A 216 10.02 0.30 -4.92
N PRO A 217 10.68 1.00 -5.87
CA PRO A 217 10.59 2.46 -5.95
C PRO A 217 9.15 2.94 -6.05
N LEU A 218 8.86 4.11 -5.47
CA LEU A 218 7.59 4.81 -5.62
C LEU A 218 7.23 4.90 -7.11
N GLN A 219 6.08 4.38 -7.51
CA GLN A 219 5.58 4.50 -8.88
C GLN A 219 4.71 5.75 -9.01
N PRO A 220 4.57 6.33 -10.23
CA PRO A 220 3.59 7.38 -10.48
C PRO A 220 2.18 6.93 -10.09
N LEU A 221 1.36 7.84 -9.56
CA LEU A 221 -0.05 7.55 -9.34
C LEU A 221 -0.72 7.23 -10.70
N PRO A 222 -1.32 6.05 -10.88
CA PRO A 222 -1.98 5.70 -12.14
C PRO A 222 -3.02 6.75 -12.55
N GLY A 223 -3.11 7.03 -13.86
CA GLY A 223 -4.05 8.02 -14.40
C GLY A 223 -5.49 7.73 -14.00
N TRP A 224 -5.91 6.47 -14.07
CA TRP A 224 -7.26 6.07 -13.68
C TRP A 224 -7.58 6.33 -12.20
N LEU A 225 -6.61 6.15 -11.30
CA LEU A 225 -6.75 6.50 -9.88
C LEU A 225 -6.81 8.01 -9.72
N THR A 226 -5.96 8.75 -10.44
CA THR A 226 -5.98 10.21 -10.46
C THR A 226 -7.37 10.73 -10.86
N ASP A 227 -8.00 10.12 -11.86
CA ASP A 227 -9.33 10.50 -12.33
C ASP A 227 -10.46 10.10 -11.37
N GLN A 228 -10.30 9.04 -10.57
CA GLN A 228 -11.25 8.73 -9.48
C GLN A 228 -11.10 9.68 -8.28
N LEU A 229 -9.92 10.28 -8.11
CA LEU A 229 -9.60 11.19 -7.03
C LEU A 229 -9.83 12.66 -7.41
N ASP A 230 -10.18 12.94 -8.65
CA ASP A 230 -10.51 14.28 -9.12
C ASP A 230 -11.91 14.69 -8.60
N PRO A 231 -12.00 15.70 -7.72
CA PRO A 231 -13.28 16.17 -7.20
C PRO A 231 -14.21 16.73 -8.29
N ASN A 232 -13.70 17.07 -9.47
CA ASN A 232 -14.49 17.57 -10.60
C ASN A 232 -14.85 16.46 -11.62
N GLY A 233 -14.28 15.26 -11.49
CA GLY A 233 -14.43 14.18 -12.47
C GLY A 233 -15.86 13.65 -12.63
N GLU A 234 -16.74 13.83 -11.64
CA GLU A 234 -18.16 13.46 -11.74
C GLU A 234 -18.91 14.38 -12.73
N LYS A 235 -18.63 15.69 -12.75
CA LYS A 235 -19.33 16.65 -13.63
C LYS A 235 -18.99 16.41 -15.10
N SER A 236 -17.73 16.12 -15.41
CA SER A 236 -17.28 15.91 -16.80
C SER A 236 -17.78 14.60 -17.41
N ARG A 237 -17.98 13.55 -16.60
CA ARG A 237 -18.49 12.24 -17.08
C ARG A 237 -20.00 12.24 -17.33
N GLU A 238 -20.75 13.12 -16.67
CA GLU A 238 -22.19 13.30 -16.86
C GLU A 238 -22.48 14.15 -18.11
N GLN A 239 -21.67 15.18 -18.36
CA GLN A 239 -21.76 16.02 -19.58
C GLN A 239 -21.36 15.29 -20.86
N GLN A 240 -20.46 14.30 -20.80
CA GLN A 240 -20.05 13.48 -21.96
C GLN A 240 -21.02 12.32 -22.28
N ARG A 241 -22.06 12.12 -21.46
CA ARG A 241 -23.09 11.08 -21.64
C ARG A 241 -24.44 11.65 -22.13
N LEU A 242 -24.53 12.96 -22.28
CA LEU A 242 -25.64 13.70 -22.89
C LEU A 242 -25.26 14.08 -24.32
#